data_AF-A0A7C5XXM2-F1
#
_entry.id   AF-A0A7C5XXM2-F1
#
_cell.length_a   1.000
_cell.length_b   1.000
_cell.length_c   1.000
_cell.angle_alpha   90.00
_cell.angle_beta   90.00
_cell.angle_gamma   90.00
#
_symmetry.space_group_name_H-M   'P 1'
#
loop_
_entity.id
_entity.type
_entity.pdbx_description
1 polymer ?
#
loop_
_entity_poly.entity_id
_entity_poly.type
_entity_poly.pdbx_seq_one_letter_code
_entity_poly.pdbx_strand_id
1 'polypeptide(L)'
;MNPLYIQNIYKDFIRILSAEEPRDKEELYRREVFDKLNSIKYIEDFNWARDVVERIHLSERESQTAVRWINLNTDKHRDISYKDLVRESNQLINFLRGHGLSKGYFGLHIYL
;
A
#
# COMPACT_ATOMS: atom_id res chain seq x y z
N MET A 1 17.95 -2.72 8.95
CA MET A 1 16.91 -3.70 9.38
C MET A 1 16.48 -4.49 8.15
N ASN A 2 16.25 -5.81 8.25
CA ASN A 2 15.94 -6.65 7.08
C ASN A 2 14.57 -6.25 6.46
N PRO A 3 14.45 -6.02 5.15
CA PRO A 3 13.17 -5.74 4.47
C PRO A 3 12.06 -6.75 4.76
N LEU A 4 12.39 -8.03 4.91
CA LEU A 4 11.44 -9.09 5.23
C LEU A 4 10.83 -8.93 6.64
N TYR A 5 11.63 -8.45 7.60
CA TYR A 5 11.15 -8.18 8.96
C TYR A 5 10.12 -7.05 8.96
N ILE A 6 10.41 -5.96 8.25
CA ILE A 6 9.48 -4.84 8.06
C ILE A 6 8.19 -5.30 7.37
N GLN A 7 8.31 -6.10 6.31
CA GLN A 7 7.17 -6.64 5.59
C GLN A 7 6.24 -7.43 6.52
N ASN A 8 6.80 -8.25 7.41
CA ASN A 8 6.02 -9.03 8.37
C ASN A 8 5.26 -8.14 9.37
N ILE A 9 5.89 -7.06 9.86
CA ILE A 9 5.19 -6.08 10.71
C ILE A 9 4.00 -5.46 9.97
N TYR A 10 4.15 -5.13 8.68
CA TYR A 10 3.05 -4.61 7.87
C TYR A 10 1.95 -5.65 7.62
N LYS A 11 2.28 -6.94 7.45
CA LYS A 11 1.27 -8.00 7.36
C LYS A 11 0.47 -8.11 8.65
N ASP A 12 1.14 -8.04 9.80
CA ASP A 12 0.50 -8.03 11.12
C ASP A 12 -0.42 -6.81 11.28
N PHE A 13 0.03 -5.63 10.85
CA PHE A 13 -0.77 -4.40 10.86
C PHE A 13 -2.00 -4.50 9.95
N ILE A 14 -1.85 -5.00 8.72
CA ILE A 14 -2.97 -5.23 7.78
C ILE A 14 -3.99 -6.21 8.37
N ARG A 15 -3.51 -7.27 9.03
CA ARG A 15 -4.37 -8.24 9.71
C ARG A 15 -5.19 -7.58 10.82
N ILE A 16 -4.57 -6.73 11.62
CA ILE A 16 -5.26 -5.94 12.66
C ILE A 16 -6.36 -5.06 12.07
N LEU A 17 -6.08 -4.38 10.95
CA LEU A 17 -7.05 -3.52 10.27
C LEU A 17 -8.22 -4.28 9.64
N SER A 18 -8.01 -5.56 9.32
CA SER A 18 -9.02 -6.40 8.65
C SER A 18 -9.90 -7.19 9.63
N ALA A 19 -9.64 -7.11 10.94
CA ALA A 19 -10.40 -7.85 11.95
C ALA A 19 -11.71 -7.12 12.31
N GLU A 20 -12.83 -7.87 12.35
CA GLU A 20 -14.16 -7.29 12.52
C GLU A 20 -14.44 -6.78 13.94
N GLU A 21 -13.85 -7.36 15.02
CA GLU A 21 -13.86 -6.78 16.37
C GLU A 21 -12.72 -7.31 17.25
N PRO A 22 -12.10 -6.46 18.11
CA PRO A 22 -11.04 -6.89 19.02
C PRO A 22 -11.56 -7.66 20.23
N ARG A 23 -11.06 -8.89 20.42
CA ARG A 23 -11.14 -9.63 21.71
C ARG A 23 -10.00 -9.18 22.63
N ASP A 24 -10.04 -9.47 23.93
CA ASP A 24 -8.98 -9.05 24.89
C ASP A 24 -7.55 -9.45 24.48
N LYS A 25 -7.37 -10.65 23.91
CA LYS A 25 -6.06 -11.10 23.37
C LYS A 25 -5.61 -10.32 22.14
N GLU A 26 -6.53 -9.67 21.46
CA GLU A 26 -6.27 -8.85 20.27
C GLU A 26 -5.74 -7.46 20.65
N GLU A 27 -6.14 -6.92 21.81
CA GLU A 27 -5.64 -5.62 22.29
C GLU A 27 -4.15 -5.67 22.66
N LEU A 28 -3.71 -6.74 23.33
CA LEU A 28 -2.28 -6.95 23.62
C LEU A 28 -1.47 -7.09 22.33
N TYR A 29 -1.95 -7.90 21.39
CA TYR A 29 -1.30 -8.10 20.10
C TYR A 29 -1.23 -6.81 19.28
N ARG A 30 -2.30 -5.99 19.30
CA ARG A 30 -2.31 -4.66 18.67
C ARG A 30 -1.19 -3.79 19.24
N ARG A 31 -1.11 -3.67 20.57
CA ARG A 31 -0.03 -2.90 21.23
C ARG A 31 1.35 -3.38 20.83
N GLU A 32 1.60 -4.69 20.83
CA GLU A 32 2.89 -5.24 20.41
C GLU A 32 3.26 -4.89 18.96
N VAL A 33 2.30 -4.91 18.04
CA VAL A 33 2.54 -4.52 16.64
C VAL A 33 2.82 -3.02 16.53
N PHE A 34 2.07 -2.18 17.23
CA PHE A 34 2.32 -0.73 17.25
C PHE A 34 3.66 -0.37 17.91
N ASP A 35 4.04 -1.06 18.99
CA ASP A 35 5.34 -0.86 19.64
C ASP A 35 6.50 -1.23 18.71
N LYS A 36 6.38 -2.35 17.97
CA LYS A 36 7.32 -2.71 16.91
C LYS A 36 7.40 -1.63 15.84
N LEU A 37 6.26 -1.14 15.33
CA LEU A 37 6.21 -0.06 14.33
C LEU A 37 6.90 1.21 14.84
N ASN A 38 6.59 1.65 16.07
CA ASN A 38 7.13 2.85 16.68
C ASN A 38 8.64 2.73 17.00
N SER A 39 9.14 1.50 17.19
CA SER A 39 10.57 1.26 17.42
C SER A 39 11.43 1.42 16.16
N ILE A 40 10.81 1.46 14.97
CA ILE A 40 11.52 1.60 13.69
C ILE A 40 11.95 3.05 13.50
N LYS A 41 13.20 3.35 13.87
CA LYS A 41 13.77 4.70 13.75
C LYS A 41 14.19 5.07 12.33
N TYR A 42 14.57 4.09 11.51
CA TYR A 42 15.07 4.32 10.17
C TYR A 42 14.98 3.06 9.31
N ILE A 43 14.57 3.21 8.05
CA ILE A 43 14.54 2.12 7.06
C ILE A 43 15.18 2.63 5.77
N GLU A 44 16.33 2.07 5.41
CA GLU A 44 17.09 2.48 4.21
C GLU A 44 16.44 2.01 2.91
N ASP A 45 15.90 0.78 2.91
CA ASP A 45 15.49 0.08 1.68
C ASP A 45 13.99 -0.22 1.62
N PHE A 46 13.14 0.68 2.13
CA PHE A 46 11.68 0.51 2.07
C PHE A 46 11.04 1.35 0.97
N ASN A 47 10.19 0.71 0.18
CA ASN A 47 9.34 1.35 -0.82
C ASN A 47 7.92 0.83 -0.68
N TRP A 48 6.96 1.71 -0.37
CA TRP A 48 5.57 1.30 -0.11
C TRP A 48 4.92 0.55 -1.29
N ALA A 49 5.13 1.03 -2.52
CA ALA A 49 4.55 0.40 -3.71
C ALA A 49 5.12 -1.01 -3.90
N ARG A 50 6.43 -1.20 -3.77
CA ARG A 50 7.05 -2.51 -3.91
C ARG A 50 6.75 -3.42 -2.72
N ASP A 51 7.02 -2.97 -1.51
CA ASP A 51 7.10 -3.85 -0.33
C ASP A 51 5.75 -4.13 0.32
N VAL A 52 4.75 -3.27 0.11
CA VAL A 52 3.39 -3.44 0.63
C VAL A 52 2.43 -3.76 -0.50
N VAL A 53 2.35 -2.90 -1.53
CA VAL A 53 1.35 -3.09 -2.60
C VAL A 53 1.67 -4.32 -3.44
N GLU A 54 2.88 -4.43 -3.99
CA GLU A 54 3.24 -5.57 -4.85
C GLU A 54 3.50 -6.86 -4.07
N ARG A 55 4.33 -6.80 -3.01
CA ARG A 55 4.78 -8.00 -2.28
C ARG A 55 3.80 -8.54 -1.23
N ILE A 56 2.73 -7.81 -0.88
CA ILE A 56 1.70 -8.30 0.02
C ILE A 56 0.36 -8.36 -0.72
N HIS A 57 -0.17 -7.22 -1.13
CA HIS A 57 -1.54 -7.18 -1.65
C HIS A 57 -1.67 -7.79 -3.05
N LEU A 58 -0.80 -7.44 -4.00
CA LEU A 58 -0.85 -8.03 -5.33
C LEU A 58 -0.52 -9.52 -5.27
N SER A 59 0.52 -9.92 -4.53
CA SER A 59 0.92 -11.34 -4.46
C SER A 59 -0.11 -12.25 -3.78
N GLU A 60 -0.84 -11.76 -2.78
CA GLU A 60 -1.75 -12.59 -1.98
C GLU A 60 -3.24 -12.36 -2.32
N ARG A 61 -3.59 -11.19 -2.87
CA ARG A 61 -4.97 -10.70 -2.99
C ARG A 61 -5.21 -9.91 -4.28
N GLU A 62 -4.64 -10.36 -5.40
CA GLU A 62 -4.63 -9.60 -6.66
C GLU A 62 -6.02 -9.12 -7.14
N SER A 63 -7.06 -9.93 -6.92
CA SER A 63 -8.44 -9.65 -7.33
C SER A 63 -9.23 -8.81 -6.33
N GLN A 64 -8.71 -8.60 -5.12
CA GLN A 64 -9.38 -7.79 -4.10
C GLN A 64 -9.42 -6.33 -4.54
N THR A 65 -10.56 -5.66 -4.33
CA THR A 65 -10.71 -4.22 -4.55
C THR A 65 -9.71 -3.45 -3.69
N ALA A 66 -8.81 -2.72 -4.35
CA ALA A 66 -7.85 -1.81 -3.72
C ALA A 66 -8.42 -0.40 -3.57
N VAL A 67 -9.16 0.05 -4.60
CA VAL A 67 -9.77 1.38 -4.63
C VAL A 67 -11.22 1.26 -5.09
N ARG A 68 -12.13 1.86 -4.32
CA ARG A 68 -13.49 2.14 -4.78
C ARG A 68 -13.57 3.62 -5.11
N TRP A 69 -13.62 3.93 -6.40
CA TRP A 69 -13.85 5.28 -6.87
C TRP A 69 -15.35 5.54 -6.99
N ILE A 70 -15.83 6.69 -6.51
CA ILE A 70 -17.24 7.07 -6.53
C ILE A 70 -17.36 8.50 -7.08
N ASN A 71 -18.20 8.68 -8.09
CA ASN A 71 -18.57 9.98 -8.61
C ASN A 71 -19.71 10.56 -7.78
N LEU A 72 -19.43 11.60 -6.99
CA LEU A 72 -20.40 12.18 -6.05
C LEU A 72 -21.62 12.83 -6.73
N ASN A 73 -21.53 13.20 -8.01
CA ASN A 73 -22.63 13.87 -8.73
C ASN A 73 -23.56 12.88 -9.44
N THR A 74 -23.05 11.70 -9.80
CA THR A 74 -23.77 10.72 -10.64
C THR A 74 -23.96 9.37 -9.97
N ASP A 75 -23.40 9.18 -8.78
CA ASP A 75 -23.34 7.92 -8.03
C ASP A 75 -22.71 6.73 -8.80
N LYS A 76 -22.06 7.03 -9.93
CA LYS A 76 -21.28 6.04 -10.66
C LYS A 76 -20.08 5.63 -9.82
N HIS A 77 -19.88 4.33 -9.67
CA HIS A 77 -18.72 3.79 -8.97
C HIS A 77 -17.91 2.87 -9.88
N ARG A 78 -16.61 2.78 -9.58
CA ARG A 78 -15.68 1.84 -10.20
C ARG A 78 -14.82 1.24 -9.10
N ASP A 79 -14.87 -0.08 -8.99
CA ASP A 79 -13.96 -0.85 -8.15
C ASP A 79 -12.72 -1.20 -8.99
N ILE A 80 -11.54 -0.92 -8.43
CA ILE A 80 -10.24 -1.18 -9.05
C ILE A 80 -9.52 -2.21 -8.19
N SER A 81 -9.19 -3.36 -8.77
CA SER A 81 -8.45 -4.42 -8.08
C SER A 81 -6.99 -4.05 -7.85
N TYR A 82 -6.29 -4.72 -6.93
CA TYR A 82 -4.83 -4.55 -6.78
C TYR A 82 -4.07 -4.84 -8.09
N LYS A 83 -4.52 -5.84 -8.85
CA LYS A 83 -3.97 -6.17 -10.17
C LYS A 83 -4.09 -5.03 -11.16
N ASP A 84 -5.29 -4.46 -11.27
CA ASP A 84 -5.53 -3.36 -12.20
C ASP A 84 -4.80 -2.10 -11.77
N LEU A 85 -4.79 -1.80 -10.46
CA LEU A 85 -4.06 -0.66 -9.89
C LEU A 85 -2.58 -0.72 -10.23
N VAL A 86 -1.92 -1.86 -10.00
CA VAL A 86 -0.49 -2.02 -10.31
C VAL A 86 -0.23 -1.96 -11.81
N ARG A 87 -1.10 -2.56 -12.63
CA ARG A 87 -0.99 -2.49 -14.10
C ARG A 87 -1.05 -1.04 -14.60
N GLU A 88 -2.08 -0.29 -14.20
CA GLU A 88 -2.29 1.10 -14.61
C GLU A 88 -1.18 2.02 -14.08
N SER A 89 -0.75 1.82 -12.83
CA SER A 89 0.35 2.58 -12.22
C SER A 89 1.69 2.37 -12.94
N ASN A 90 2.00 1.13 -13.32
CA ASN A 90 3.22 0.82 -14.07
C ASN A 90 3.20 1.40 -15.50
N GLN A 91 2.03 1.43 -16.14
CA GLN A 91 1.87 2.12 -17.43
C GLN A 91 2.17 3.62 -17.29
N LEU A 92 1.63 4.27 -16.26
CA LEU A 92 1.91 5.67 -15.97
C LEU A 92 3.41 5.91 -15.69
N ILE A 93 4.04 5.09 -14.85
CA ILE A 93 5.48 5.21 -14.55
C ILE A 93 6.32 5.08 -15.82
N ASN A 94 6.01 4.12 -16.68
CA ASN A 94 6.71 3.95 -17.95
C ASN A 94 6.53 5.14 -18.88
N PHE A 95 5.32 5.69 -18.97
CA PHE A 95 5.05 6.92 -19.71
C PHE A 95 5.89 8.09 -19.17
N LEU A 96 5.88 8.32 -17.86
CA LEU A 96 6.65 9.41 -17.24
C LEU A 96 8.16 9.25 -17.44
N ARG A 97 8.69 8.03 -17.32
CA ARG A 97 10.10 7.73 -17.63
C ARG A 97 10.44 8.01 -19.10
N GLY A 98 9.53 7.68 -20.01
CA GLY A 98 9.65 8.02 -21.44
C GLY A 98 9.76 9.53 -21.70
N HIS A 99 9.25 10.37 -20.78
CA HIS A 99 9.34 11.82 -20.82
C HIS A 99 10.50 12.39 -19.98
N GLY A 100 11.46 11.55 -19.58
CA GLY A 100 12.67 11.98 -18.87
C GLY A 100 12.51 12.16 -17.36
N LEU A 101 11.37 11.78 -16.78
CA LEU A 101 11.21 11.83 -15.33
C LEU A 101 12.01 10.70 -14.65
N SER A 102 12.74 11.07 -13.62
CA SER A 102 13.58 10.17 -12.84
C SER A 102 13.44 10.44 -11.33
N LYS A 103 14.03 9.56 -10.51
CA LYS A 103 14.00 9.72 -9.04
C LYS A 103 14.61 11.08 -8.66
N GLY A 104 13.91 11.83 -7.82
CA GLY A 104 14.33 13.18 -7.42
C GLY A 104 13.85 14.28 -8.36
N TYR A 105 12.99 13.98 -9.33
CA TYR A 105 12.31 15.00 -10.11
C TYR A 105 11.17 15.62 -9.30
N PHE A 106 11.19 16.95 -9.15
CA PHE A 106 10.21 17.70 -8.33
C PHE A 106 9.19 18.52 -9.14
N GLY A 107 9.31 18.56 -10.47
CA GLY A 107 8.48 19.40 -11.35
C GLY A 107 7.22 18.74 -11.93
N LEU A 108 6.75 17.63 -11.37
CA LEU A 108 5.55 16.95 -11.88
C LEU A 108 4.29 17.64 -11.33
N HIS A 109 3.56 18.32 -12.20
CA HIS A 109 2.26 18.90 -11.87
C HIS A 109 1.15 18.03 -12.44
N ILE A 110 0.26 17.54 -11.57
CA ILE A 110 -0.91 16.75 -11.95
C ILE A 110 -2.13 17.67 -11.86
N TYR A 111 -2.74 17.98 -13.01
CA TYR A 111 -4.01 18.69 -13.08
C TYR A 111 -5.13 17.65 -13.22
N LEU A 112 -6.04 17.60 -12.25
CA LEU A 112 -7.19 16.69 -12.20
C LEU A 112 -8.49 17.44 -12.51
#